data_AF-A0A8S2AJN9-F1
#
_entry.id   AF-A0A8S2AJN9-F1
#
_cell.length_a   1.000
_cell.length_b   1.000
_cell.length_c   1.000
_cell.angle_alpha   90.00
_cell.angle_beta   90.00
_cell.angle_gamma   90.00
#
_symmetry.space_group_name_H-M   'P 1'
#
loop_
_entity.id
_entity.type
_entity.pdbx_description
1 polymer ?
#
loop_
_entity_poly.entity_id
_entity_poly.type
_entity_poly.pdbx_seq_one_letter_code
_entity_poly.pdbx_strand_id
1 'polypeptide(L)'
;MFVRQAAARNMTRVTSVKPFSACFSTQNVGVTRLGYAVPEIQLVLHSNDVVWRIFGGNSMVSVSDDVICLGFVDGGVNARTSVVIGGFQLEDNLIEFDLASNRFGFSSTLLGRRTNCANFNFTSIA
;
A
#
# COMPACT_ATOMS: atom_id res chain seq x y z
N MET A 1 1.49 -14.53 -5.35
CA MET A 1 1.44 -14.62 -3.87
C MET A 1 0.22 -13.92 -3.28
N PHE A 2 0.00 -12.62 -3.54
CA PHE A 2 -1.15 -11.87 -3.01
C PHE A 2 -2.51 -12.49 -3.35
N VAL A 3 -2.78 -12.77 -4.63
CA VAL A 3 -4.07 -13.37 -5.08
C VAL A 3 -4.39 -14.68 -4.37
N ARG A 4 -3.37 -15.52 -4.11
CA ARG A 4 -3.53 -16.77 -3.36
C ARG A 4 -3.91 -16.50 -1.90
N GLN A 5 -3.27 -15.53 -1.26
CA GLN A 5 -3.59 -15.12 0.11
C GLN A 5 -4.96 -14.43 0.22
N ALA A 6 -5.38 -13.71 -0.82
CA ALA A 6 -6.70 -13.12 -0.93
C ALA A 6 -7.78 -14.20 -1.05
N ALA A 7 -7.57 -15.21 -1.90
CA ALA A 7 -8.45 -16.36 -2.01
C ALA A 7 -8.57 -17.14 -0.68
N ALA A 8 -7.48 -17.31 0.07
CA ALA A 8 -7.49 -17.93 1.39
C ALA A 8 -8.29 -17.12 2.45
N ARG A 9 -8.54 -15.83 2.18
CA ARG A 9 -9.40 -14.95 2.99
C ARG A 9 -10.81 -14.80 2.40
N ASN A 10 -11.23 -15.69 1.50
CA ASN A 10 -12.55 -15.66 0.83
C ASN A 10 -12.84 -14.37 0.04
N MET A 11 -11.79 -13.70 -0.45
CA MET A 11 -11.97 -12.55 -1.35
C MET A 11 -12.34 -13.04 -2.75
N THR A 12 -13.45 -12.52 -3.28
CA THR A 12 -13.93 -12.86 -4.62
C THR A 12 -13.19 -12.04 -5.67
N ARG A 13 -12.45 -12.70 -6.56
CA ARG A 13 -11.81 -12.04 -7.71
C ARG A 13 -12.86 -11.64 -8.74
N VAL A 14 -12.73 -10.46 -9.32
CA VAL A 14 -13.60 -9.94 -10.39
C VAL A 14 -12.78 -9.58 -11.63
N THR A 15 -13.46 -9.16 -12.70
CA THR A 15 -12.81 -8.63 -13.90
C THR A 15 -11.87 -7.50 -13.53
N SER A 16 -10.64 -7.56 -14.05
CA SER A 16 -9.62 -6.56 -13.74
C SER A 16 -9.90 -5.24 -14.45
N VAL A 17 -9.73 -4.13 -13.73
CA VAL A 17 -9.90 -2.77 -14.25
C VAL A 17 -8.53 -2.20 -14.54
N LYS A 18 -8.27 -1.85 -15.81
CA LYS A 18 -6.99 -1.23 -16.19
C LYS A 18 -6.76 0.06 -15.38
N PRO A 19 -5.53 0.33 -14.93
CA PRO A 19 -4.28 -0.37 -15.26
C PRO A 19 -3.96 -1.60 -14.40
N PHE A 20 -4.85 -2.01 -13.49
CA PHE A 20 -4.60 -3.08 -12.53
C PHE A 20 -4.92 -4.46 -13.09
N SER A 21 -4.20 -5.48 -12.63
CA SER A 21 -4.31 -6.87 -13.09
C SER A 21 -4.98 -7.83 -12.09
N ALA A 22 -5.28 -7.33 -10.87
CA ALA A 22 -5.96 -8.08 -9.83
C ALA A 22 -6.96 -7.19 -9.11
N CYS A 23 -8.25 -7.47 -9.33
CA CYS A 23 -9.36 -6.77 -8.67
C CYS A 23 -10.29 -7.76 -7.97
N PHE A 24 -10.97 -7.28 -6.96
CA PHE A 24 -11.79 -8.06 -6.04
C PHE A 24 -13.07 -7.32 -5.72
N SER A 25 -14.14 -8.07 -5.48
CA SER A 25 -15.39 -7.50 -4.95
C SER A 25 -15.20 -7.06 -3.49
N THR A 26 -15.84 -5.96 -3.11
CA THR A 26 -15.84 -5.47 -1.73
C THR A 26 -16.77 -6.26 -0.79
N GLN A 27 -17.69 -7.09 -1.33
CA GLN A 27 -18.77 -7.73 -0.57
C GLN A 27 -18.31 -8.50 0.68
N ASN A 28 -17.15 -9.18 0.61
CA ASN A 28 -16.59 -9.97 1.71
C ASN A 28 -15.30 -9.36 2.29
N VAL A 29 -15.05 -8.07 2.04
CA VAL A 29 -13.83 -7.39 2.47
C VAL A 29 -14.19 -6.37 3.54
N GLY A 30 -13.81 -6.65 4.79
CA GLY A 30 -14.00 -5.71 5.89
C GLY A 30 -13.16 -4.44 5.72
N VAL A 31 -13.57 -3.36 6.39
CA VAL A 31 -12.80 -2.10 6.47
C VAL A 31 -12.25 -1.95 7.88
N THR A 32 -10.98 -1.60 7.99
CA THR A 32 -10.27 -1.36 9.25
C THR A 32 -9.70 0.05 9.28
N ARG A 33 -9.12 0.47 10.40
CA ARG A 33 -8.37 1.73 10.48
C ARG A 33 -7.20 1.79 9.48
N LEU A 34 -6.63 0.64 9.12
CA LEU A 34 -5.51 0.54 8.18
C LEU A 34 -5.99 0.36 6.72
N GLY A 35 -7.26 0.66 6.43
CA GLY A 35 -7.93 0.41 5.15
C GLY A 35 -8.55 -0.98 5.06
N TYR A 36 -8.76 -1.48 3.84
CA TYR A 36 -9.40 -2.78 3.60
C TYR A 36 -8.66 -3.94 4.29
N ALA A 37 -9.42 -4.90 4.83
CA ALA A 37 -8.93 -6.10 5.51
C ALA A 37 -8.42 -7.15 4.50
N VAL A 38 -7.36 -6.80 3.79
CA VAL A 38 -6.73 -7.63 2.74
C VAL A 38 -5.40 -8.22 3.23
N PRO A 39 -4.76 -9.14 2.48
CA PRO A 39 -3.40 -9.58 2.81
C PRO A 39 -2.42 -8.41 2.95
N GLU A 40 -1.67 -8.40 4.05
CA GLU A 40 -0.54 -7.50 4.23
C GLU A 40 0.58 -7.84 3.23
N ILE A 41 1.22 -6.82 2.68
CA ILE A 41 2.45 -6.97 1.88
C ILE A 41 3.62 -6.50 2.74
N GLN A 42 4.65 -7.33 2.84
CA GLN A 42 5.84 -7.03 3.63
C GLN A 42 7.05 -6.90 2.70
N LEU A 43 7.69 -5.73 2.75
CA LEU A 43 9.00 -5.52 2.15
C LEU A 43 10.05 -5.76 3.23
N VAL A 44 10.64 -6.96 3.22
CA VAL A 44 11.78 -7.30 4.07
C VAL A 44 13.02 -6.69 3.45
N LEU A 45 13.76 -5.88 4.22
CA LEU A 45 14.90 -5.12 3.71
C LEU A 45 16.22 -5.85 4.02
N HIS A 46 17.23 -5.14 4.54
CA HIS A 46 18.57 -5.67 4.74
C HIS A 46 18.68 -6.72 5.86
N SER A 47 17.65 -6.88 6.69
CA SER A 47 17.56 -7.92 7.71
C SER A 47 16.11 -8.34 7.92
N ASN A 48 15.90 -9.54 8.46
CA ASN A 48 14.56 -10.11 8.69
C ASN A 48 13.70 -9.28 9.65
N ASP A 49 14.34 -8.50 10.52
CA ASP A 49 13.65 -7.65 11.51
C ASP A 49 13.28 -6.27 10.96
N VAL A 50 13.81 -5.89 9.80
CA VAL A 50 13.55 -4.59 9.17
C VAL A 50 12.54 -4.76 8.04
N VAL A 51 11.27 -4.55 8.39
CA VAL A 51 10.12 -4.81 7.52
C VAL A 51 9.27 -3.55 7.35
N TRP A 52 9.15 -3.07 6.10
CA TRP A 52 8.15 -2.07 5.74
C TRP A 52 6.84 -2.78 5.36
N ARG A 53 5.79 -2.49 6.12
CA ARG A 53 4.46 -3.09 5.94
C ARG A 53 3.56 -2.20 5.12
N ILE A 54 2.96 -2.78 4.08
CA ILE A 54 1.95 -2.13 3.24
C ILE A 54 0.60 -2.79 3.56
N PHE A 55 -0.30 -2.00 4.13
CA PHE A 55 -1.65 -2.41 4.53
C PHE A 55 -2.69 -2.10 3.44
N GLY A 56 -3.96 -2.44 3.69
CA GLY A 56 -5.06 -2.23 2.74
C GLY A 56 -5.17 -0.79 2.24
N GLY A 57 -4.94 0.19 3.11
CA GLY A 57 -5.00 1.62 2.78
C GLY A 57 -3.92 2.08 1.78
N ASN A 58 -2.82 1.34 1.65
CA ASN A 58 -1.73 1.64 0.72
C ASN A 58 -1.56 0.59 -0.40
N SER A 59 -2.38 -0.47 -0.39
CA SER A 59 -2.30 -1.56 -1.37
C SER A 59 -3.55 -1.70 -2.23
N MET A 60 -4.71 -1.20 -1.79
CA MET A 60 -5.98 -1.40 -2.49
C MET A 60 -6.57 -0.06 -2.95
N VAL A 61 -6.82 0.04 -4.25
CA VAL A 61 -7.44 1.19 -4.90
C VAL A 61 -8.92 0.89 -5.10
N SER A 62 -9.81 1.74 -4.58
CA SER A 62 -11.24 1.68 -4.93
C SER A 62 -11.43 2.19 -6.36
N VAL A 63 -12.01 1.37 -7.24
CA VAL A 63 -12.29 1.75 -8.65
C VAL A 63 -13.79 1.90 -8.94
N SER A 64 -14.63 1.29 -8.10
CA SER A 64 -16.08 1.51 -8.02
C SER A 64 -16.54 1.21 -6.58
N ASP A 65 -17.82 1.39 -6.29
CA ASP A 65 -18.40 1.10 -4.96
C ASP A 65 -18.25 -0.37 -4.55
N ASP A 66 -18.22 -1.27 -5.54
CA ASP A 66 -18.21 -2.72 -5.36
C ASP A 66 -16.89 -3.40 -5.76
N VAL A 67 -15.91 -2.65 -6.27
CA VAL A 67 -14.63 -3.20 -6.76
C VAL A 67 -13.42 -2.45 -6.21
N ILE A 68 -12.48 -3.22 -5.67
CA ILE A 68 -11.14 -2.77 -5.27
C ILE A 68 -10.07 -3.51 -6.05
N CYS A 69 -9.00 -2.82 -6.42
CA CYS A 69 -7.90 -3.38 -7.18
C CYS A 69 -6.59 -3.29 -6.40
N LEU A 70 -5.73 -4.30 -6.56
CA LEU A 70 -4.37 -4.26 -6.06
C LEU A 70 -3.61 -3.16 -6.81
N GLY A 71 -3.16 -2.13 -6.09
CA GLY A 71 -2.50 -0.92 -6.60
C GLY A 71 -1.05 -1.14 -7.04
N PHE A 72 -0.76 -2.27 -7.69
CA PHE A 72 0.52 -2.60 -8.30
C PHE A 72 0.30 -2.89 -9.78
N VAL A 73 1.18 -2.36 -10.62
CA VAL A 73 1.11 -2.48 -12.07
C VAL A 73 2.34 -3.21 -12.61
N ASP A 74 2.18 -3.88 -13.74
CA ASP A 74 3.28 -4.54 -14.43
C ASP A 74 4.17 -3.50 -15.14
N GLY A 75 5.45 -3.45 -14.78
CA GLY A 75 6.44 -2.56 -15.39
C GLY A 75 6.97 -3.05 -16.74
N GLY A 76 6.59 -4.26 -17.16
CA GLY A 76 7.07 -4.91 -18.38
C GLY A 76 8.45 -5.55 -18.22
N VAL A 77 8.86 -6.30 -19.24
CA VAL A 77 10.06 -7.16 -19.21
C VAL A 77 11.39 -6.38 -19.15
N ASN A 78 11.39 -5.11 -19.56
CA ASN A 78 12.59 -4.27 -19.68
C ASN A 78 12.58 -3.10 -18.68
N ALA A 79 11.94 -3.26 -17.53
CA ALA A 79 11.91 -2.24 -16.50
C ALA A 79 13.33 -1.93 -15.98
N ARG A 80 13.72 -0.66 -15.98
CA ARG A 80 15.05 -0.20 -15.49
C ARG A 80 15.27 -0.55 -14.02
N THR A 81 14.21 -0.46 -13.22
CA THR A 81 14.20 -0.78 -11.80
C THR A 81 13.13 -1.83 -11.55
N SER A 82 13.48 -2.95 -10.91
CA SER A 82 12.56 -4.09 -10.72
C SER A 82 11.35 -3.77 -9.85
N VAL A 83 11.50 -2.86 -8.87
CA VAL A 83 10.43 -2.41 -7.99
C VAL A 83 10.54 -0.90 -7.80
N VAL A 84 9.44 -0.19 -8.06
CA VAL A 84 9.29 1.24 -7.80
C VAL A 84 8.13 1.43 -6.84
N ILE A 85 8.41 1.97 -5.65
CA ILE A 85 7.37 2.33 -4.69
C ILE A 85 6.79 3.68 -5.11
N GLY A 86 5.53 3.69 -5.53
CA GLY A 86 4.85 4.86 -6.06
C GLY A 86 4.19 5.73 -4.99
N GLY A 87 3.64 6.87 -5.39
CA GLY A 87 3.00 7.84 -4.49
C GLY A 87 1.92 7.23 -3.60
N PHE A 88 1.04 6.39 -4.18
CA PHE A 88 -0.03 5.72 -3.43
C PHE A 88 0.47 4.85 -2.27
N GLN A 89 1.63 4.21 -2.43
CA GLN A 89 2.24 3.43 -1.36
C GLN A 89 2.93 4.32 -0.29
N LEU A 90 3.29 5.56 -0.65
CA LEU A 90 3.92 6.54 0.25
C LEU A 90 2.91 7.38 1.04
N GLU A 91 1.65 7.46 0.58
CA GLU A 91 0.58 8.18 1.27
C GLU A 91 0.44 7.72 2.73
N ASP A 92 0.27 8.68 3.64
CA ASP A 92 0.20 8.46 5.08
C ASP A 92 1.35 7.65 5.69
N ASN A 93 2.52 7.64 5.06
CA ASN A 93 3.76 7.13 5.65
C ASN A 93 4.70 8.31 5.92
N LEU A 94 5.33 8.34 7.09
CA LEU A 94 6.48 9.21 7.30
C LEU A 94 7.71 8.52 6.75
N ILE A 95 8.36 9.17 5.79
CA ILE A 95 9.57 8.69 5.11
C ILE A 95 10.68 9.71 5.31
N GLU A 96 11.85 9.23 5.71
CA GLU A 96 13.02 10.05 6.00
C GLU A 96 14.19 9.64 5.13
N PHE A 97 14.80 10.63 4.47
CA PHE A 97 16.05 10.47 3.74
C PHE A 97 17.15 11.18 4.51
N ASP A 98 17.86 10.43 5.37
CA ASP A 98 19.02 10.95 6.08
C ASP A 98 20.27 10.78 5.22
N LEU A 99 20.61 11.83 4.49
CA LEU A 99 21.78 11.88 3.62
C LEU A 99 23.10 11.91 4.39
N ALA A 100 23.11 12.41 5.63
CA ALA A 100 24.32 12.51 6.44
C ALA A 100 24.75 11.13 6.95
N SER A 101 23.79 10.29 7.35
CA SER A 101 24.06 8.92 7.79
C SER A 101 23.86 7.84 6.71
N ASN A 102 23.47 8.23 5.49
CA ASN A 102 23.10 7.35 4.38
C ASN A 102 22.01 6.33 4.77
N ARG A 103 20.95 6.81 5.42
CA ARG A 103 19.84 5.98 5.89
C ARG A 103 18.51 6.37 5.26
N PHE A 104 17.69 5.35 5.08
CA PHE A 104 16.30 5.48 4.67
C PHE A 104 15.39 5.01 5.81
N GLY A 105 14.64 5.95 6.38
CA GLY A 105 13.70 5.71 7.48
C GLY A 105 12.26 5.64 6.98
N PHE A 106 11.44 4.80 7.61
CA PHE A 106 10.03 4.66 7.29
C PHE A 106 9.22 4.31 8.54
N SER A 107 7.98 4.79 8.62
CA SER A 107 7.08 4.47 9.74
C SER A 107 6.15 3.28 9.50
N SER A 108 5.98 2.84 8.24
CA SER A 108 4.70 2.25 7.75
C SER A 108 3.52 3.20 7.97
N THR A 109 2.29 2.83 7.60
CA THR A 109 1.14 3.77 7.66
C THR A 109 0.92 4.39 9.05
N LEU A 110 0.76 5.71 9.09
CA LEU A 110 0.45 6.50 10.26
C LEU A 110 -0.97 6.26 10.77
N LEU A 111 -1.85 5.71 9.94
CA LEU A 111 -3.24 5.40 10.30
C LEU A 111 -3.31 4.49 11.53
N GLY A 112 -2.35 3.56 11.70
CA GLY A 112 -2.24 2.72 12.90
C GLY A 112 -1.97 3.50 14.18
N ARG A 113 -1.31 4.65 14.07
CA ARG A 113 -1.02 5.60 15.15
C ARG A 113 -2.13 6.63 15.36
N ARG A 114 -3.29 6.46 14.69
CA ARG A 114 -4.43 7.37 14.74
C ARG A 114 -4.09 8.79 14.27
N THR A 115 -3.21 8.90 13.27
CA THR A 115 -2.92 10.15 12.57
C THR A 115 -2.70 9.88 11.08
N ASN A 116 -2.57 10.94 10.29
CA ASN A 116 -2.27 10.88 8.85
C ASN A 116 -1.34 12.06 8.51
N CYS A 117 -0.85 12.14 7.27
CA CYS A 117 0.07 13.21 6.89
C CYS A 117 -0.61 14.60 6.91
N ALA A 118 -1.92 14.66 6.63
CA ALA A 118 -2.69 15.90 6.61
C ALA A 118 -2.98 16.50 8.00
N ASN A 119 -2.82 15.71 9.07
CA ASN A 119 -3.02 16.17 10.45
C ASN A 119 -1.86 17.04 10.98
N PHE A 120 -0.80 17.25 10.19
CA PHE A 120 0.25 18.18 10.58
C PHE A 120 -0.29 19.62 10.60
N ASN A 121 0.03 20.36 11.66
CA ASN A 121 -0.41 21.74 11.81
C ASN A 121 0.42 22.67 10.89
N PHE A 122 -0.02 22.81 9.64
CA PHE A 122 0.54 23.79 8.71
C PHE A 122 -0.13 25.14 8.91
N THR A 123 0.62 26.13 9.39
CA THR A 123 0.23 27.53 9.35
C THR A 123 0.95 28.21 8.18
N SER A 124 0.20 28.60 7.14
CA SER A 124 0.76 29.42 6.07
C SER A 124 1.00 30.83 6.59
N ILE A 125 2.26 31.28 6.54
CA ILE A 125 2.55 32.71 6.67
C ILE A 125 2.25 33.32 5.30
N ALA A 126 1.26 34.21 5.23
CA ALA A 126 0.90 34.94 4.02
C ALA A 126 1.97 35.97 3.64
#